data_AF-W1X4Z2-F1
#
_entry.id   AF-W1X4Z2-F1
#
_cell.length_a   1.000
_cell.length_b   1.000
_cell.length_c   1.000
_cell.angle_alpha   90.00
_cell.angle_beta   90.00
_cell.angle_gamma   90.00
#
_symmetry.space_group_name_H-M   'P 1'
#
loop_
_entity.id
_entity.type
_entity.pdbx_description
1 polymer ?
#
loop_
_entity_poly.entity_id
_entity_poly.type
_entity_poly.pdbx_seq_one_letter_code
_entity_poly.pdbx_strand_id
1 'polypeptide(L)'
;FQPKVLLEDYTVCGFEALARWNNEKFGEVSPVKFIPLAEESKMIVPIGTFVLEEVCKKIRYLSSNGYSNFKIAVNLSEVQF
;
A
#
# COMPACT_ATOMS: atom_id res chain seq x y z
N PHE A 1 -0.10 4.64 4.41
CA PHE A 1 -0.24 5.57 3.28
C PHE A 1 0.77 6.68 3.43
N GLN A 2 1.62 6.90 2.43
CA GLN A 2 2.58 8.00 2.39
C GLN A 2 2.08 9.05 1.38
N PRO A 3 2.00 10.34 1.74
CA PRO A 3 1.51 11.38 0.83
C PRO A 3 2.51 11.64 -0.31
N LYS A 4 1.96 11.95 -1.49
CA LYS A 4 2.66 12.51 -2.64
C LYS A 4 2.19 13.96 -2.81
N VAL A 5 3.13 14.87 -3.00
CA VAL A 5 2.87 16.32 -3.10
C VAL A 5 3.31 16.87 -4.44
N LEU A 6 2.59 17.88 -4.95
CA LEU A 6 3.08 18.70 -6.05
C LEU A 6 4.23 19.59 -5.57
N LEU A 7 5.28 19.73 -6.37
CA LEU A 7 6.44 20.55 -6.00
C LEU A 7 6.16 22.06 -6.09
N GLU A 8 5.15 22.45 -6.87
CA GLU A 8 4.80 23.84 -7.13
C GLU A 8 4.19 24.51 -5.89
N ASP A 9 3.29 23.81 -5.21
CA ASP A 9 2.48 24.37 -4.11
C ASP A 9 2.37 23.46 -2.87
N TYR A 10 3.10 22.35 -2.85
CA TYR A 10 3.09 21.33 -1.78
C TYR A 10 1.71 20.72 -1.50
N THR A 11 0.75 20.87 -2.41
CA THR A 11 -0.57 20.26 -2.25
C THR A 11 -0.47 18.74 -2.41
N VAL A 12 -1.25 18.02 -1.62
CA VAL A 12 -1.31 16.55 -1.69
C VAL A 12 -2.08 16.15 -2.95
N CYS A 13 -1.40 15.48 -3.89
CA CYS A 13 -2.00 15.01 -5.15
C CYS A 13 -2.28 13.49 -5.15
N GLY A 14 -1.81 12.78 -4.13
CA GLY A 14 -2.06 11.35 -4.00
C GLY A 14 -1.29 10.71 -2.85
N PHE A 15 -1.29 9.39 -2.84
CA PHE A 15 -0.68 8.59 -1.80
C PHE A 15 -0.02 7.34 -2.37
N GLU A 16 0.89 6.75 -1.60
CA GLU A 16 1.38 5.40 -1.80
C GLU A 16 0.92 4.48 -0.66
N ALA A 17 0.39 3.32 -1.02
CA ALA A 17 0.10 2.25 -0.09
C ALA A 17 1.39 1.42 0.13
N LEU A 18 1.90 1.47 1.36
CA LEU A 18 3.08 0.73 1.79
C LEU A 18 2.67 -0.31 2.82
N ALA A 19 2.95 -1.58 2.51
CA ALA A 19 2.71 -2.69 3.42
C ALA A 19 3.58 -2.54 4.67
N ARG A 20 2.97 -2.76 5.84
CA ARG A 20 3.68 -2.84 7.13
C ARG A 20 3.22 -4.11 7.83
N TRP A 21 4.17 -4.84 8.39
CA TRP A 21 3.88 -6.02 9.18
C TRP A 21 4.26 -5.76 10.62
N ASN A 22 3.25 -5.74 11.50
CA ASN A 22 3.46 -5.76 12.94
C ASN A 22 3.17 -7.17 13.45
N ASN A 23 4.20 -7.82 13.97
CA ASN A 23 4.14 -9.18 14.48
C ASN A 23 4.24 -9.17 16.00
N GLU A 24 3.44 -9.98 16.68
CA GLU A 24 3.42 -10.02 18.16
C GLU A 24 4.78 -10.38 18.79
N LYS A 25 5.57 -11.22 18.12
CA LYS A 25 6.89 -11.67 18.61
C LYS A 25 8.03 -10.78 18.14
N PHE A 26 7.95 -10.28 16.91
CA PHE A 26 9.06 -9.58 16.25
C PHE A 26 8.89 -8.05 16.18
N GLY A 27 7.73 -7.52 16.59
CA GLY A 27 7.38 -6.12 16.47
C GLY A 27 7.20 -5.69 15.01
N GLU A 28 7.62 -4.47 14.67
CA GLU A 28 7.60 -3.99 13.30
C GLU A 28 8.65 -4.71 12.44
N VAL A 29 8.17 -5.52 11.50
CA VAL A 29 9.02 -6.24 10.56
C VAL A 29 9.19 -5.40 9.29
N SER A 30 10.45 -5.05 9.00
CA SER A 30 10.78 -4.25 7.81
C SER A 30 10.33 -4.94 6.51
N PRO A 31 9.72 -4.20 5.56
CA PRO A 31 9.40 -4.70 4.21
C PRO A 31 10.58 -5.33 3.48
N VAL A 32 11.79 -4.78 3.66
CA VAL A 32 13.01 -5.33 3.05
C VAL A 32 13.30 -6.76 3.53
N LYS A 33 12.81 -7.14 4.72
CA LYS A 33 12.96 -8.50 5.25
C LYS A 33 11.84 -9.43 4.78
N PHE A 34 10.58 -9.00 4.84
CA PHE A 34 9.45 -9.91 4.60
C PHE A 34 9.01 -10.00 3.15
N ILE A 35 9.25 -8.97 2.32
CA ILE A 35 8.84 -9.00 0.90
C ILE A 35 9.59 -10.10 0.13
N PRO A 36 10.93 -10.25 0.23
CA PRO A 36 11.62 -11.35 -0.47
C PRO A 36 11.12 -12.73 -0.05
N LEU A 37 10.85 -12.92 1.25
CA LEU A 37 10.29 -14.17 1.77
C LEU A 37 8.87 -14.42 1.25
N ALA A 38 8.05 -13.38 1.15
CA ALA A 38 6.71 -13.46 0.58
C ALA A 38 6.76 -13.81 -0.92
N GLU A 39 7.74 -13.30 -1.65
CA GLU A 39 7.93 -13.60 -3.07
C GLU A 39 8.38 -15.05 -3.29
N GLU A 40 9.38 -15.51 -2.53
CA GLU A 40 9.89 -16.89 -2.58
C GLU A 40 8.80 -17.91 -2.21
N SER A 41 8.01 -17.62 -1.17
CA SER A 41 6.90 -18.47 -0.72
C SER A 41 5.62 -18.32 -1.52
N LYS A 42 5.58 -17.44 -2.54
CA LYS A 42 4.38 -17.03 -3.29
C LYS A 42 3.27 -16.38 -2.46
N MET A 43 3.47 -16.15 -1.17
CA MET A 43 2.57 -15.40 -0.31
C MET A 43 2.40 -13.94 -0.74
N ILE A 44 3.32 -13.42 -1.57
CA ILE A 44 3.20 -12.08 -2.15
C ILE A 44 1.92 -11.92 -2.97
N VAL A 45 1.40 -12.99 -3.59
CA VAL A 45 0.16 -12.95 -4.38
C VAL A 45 -1.07 -12.68 -3.50
N PRO A 46 -1.40 -13.51 -2.49
CA PRO A 46 -2.53 -13.22 -1.60
C PRO A 46 -2.33 -11.93 -0.79
N ILE A 47 -1.09 -11.56 -0.43
CA ILE A 47 -0.81 -10.26 0.19
C ILE A 47 -1.17 -9.11 -0.77
N GLY A 48 -0.83 -9.24 -2.06
CA GLY A 48 -1.19 -8.27 -3.09
C GLY A 48 -2.70 -8.11 -3.22
N THR A 49 -3.46 -9.21 -3.26
CA THR A 49 -4.93 -9.19 -3.28
C THR A 49 -5.48 -8.46 -2.04
N PHE A 50 -5.01 -8.81 -0.85
CA PHE A 50 -5.41 -8.15 0.39
C PHE A 50 -5.13 -6.64 0.35
N VAL A 51 -3.94 -6.22 -0.08
CA VAL A 51 -3.59 -4.80 -0.19
C VAL A 51 -4.51 -4.06 -1.17
N LEU A 52 -4.80 -4.65 -2.33
CA LEU A 52 -5.71 -4.06 -3.31
C LEU A 52 -7.13 -3.88 -2.74
N GLU A 53 -7.65 -4.88 -2.03
CA GLU A 53 -8.96 -4.78 -1.36
C GLU A 53 -8.98 -3.64 -0.33
N GLU A 54 -7.96 -3.54 0.52
CA GLU A 54 -7.87 -2.49 1.54
C GLU A 54 -7.74 -1.09 0.91
N VAL A 55 -7.01 -0.97 -0.21
CA VAL A 55 -6.90 0.29 -0.96
C VAL A 55 -8.25 0.67 -1.58
N CYS A 56 -8.96 -0.26 -2.18
CA CYS A 56 -10.31 -0.02 -2.72
C CYS A 56 -11.30 0.42 -1.63
N LYS A 57 -11.28 -0.24 -0.45
CA LYS A 57 -12.08 0.18 0.71
C LYS A 57 -11.71 1.60 1.17
N LYS A 58 -10.41 1.92 1.21
CA LYS A 58 -9.94 3.26 1.58
C LYS A 58 -10.40 4.33 0.59
N ILE A 59 -10.30 4.06 -0.72
CA ILE A 59 -10.78 4.96 -1.77
C ILE A 59 -12.27 5.23 -1.57
N ARG A 60 -13.08 4.16 -1.42
CA ARG A 60 -14.53 4.30 -1.19
C ARG A 60 -14.84 5.15 0.03
N TYR A 61 -14.16 4.91 1.15
CA TYR A 61 -14.32 5.68 2.38
C TYR A 61 -13.99 7.17 2.17
N LEU A 62 -12.88 7.48 1.49
CA LEU A 62 -12.49 8.87 1.23
C LEU A 62 -13.49 9.56 0.29
N SER A 63 -13.89 8.89 -0.79
CA SER A 63 -14.92 9.38 -1.71
C SER A 63 -16.25 9.66 -1.02
N SER A 64 -16.70 8.78 -0.12
CA SER A 64 -17.95 9.01 0.63
C SER A 64 -17.86 10.17 1.64
N ASN A 65 -16.65 10.60 2.01
CA ASN A 65 -16.41 11.75 2.87
C ASN A 65 -16.11 13.04 2.09
N GLY A 66 -16.34 13.06 0.77
CA GLY A 66 -16.20 14.25 -0.08
C GLY A 66 -14.79 14.51 -0.60
N TYR A 67 -13.82 13.64 -0.28
CA TYR A 67 -12.49 13.73 -0.89
C TYR A 67 -12.53 13.17 -2.32
N SER A 68 -12.06 13.94 -3.27
CA SER A 68 -11.99 13.59 -4.70
C SER A 68 -10.64 13.97 -5.29
N ASN A 69 -10.38 13.57 -6.55
CA ASN A 69 -9.16 13.92 -7.30
C ASN A 69 -7.82 13.48 -6.67
N PHE A 70 -7.79 12.35 -5.97
CA PHE A 70 -6.54 11.74 -5.48
C PHE A 70 -6.30 10.39 -6.14
N LYS A 71 -5.02 9.98 -6.18
CA LYS A 71 -4.60 8.64 -6.60
C LYS A 71 -3.94 7.91 -5.44
N ILE A 72 -4.13 6.59 -5.35
CA ILE A 72 -3.37 5.74 -4.44
C ILE A 72 -2.55 4.76 -5.29
N ALA A 73 -1.23 4.87 -5.23
CA ALA A 73 -0.31 3.93 -5.85
C ALA A 73 -0.16 2.67 -4.99
N VAL A 74 -0.11 1.50 -5.63
CA VAL A 74 0.10 0.20 -5.01
C VAL A 74 1.31 -0.46 -5.65
N ASN A 75 2.19 -1.02 -4.83
CA ASN A 75 3.36 -1.77 -5.30
C ASN A 75 2.97 -3.22 -5.58
N LEU A 76 3.33 -3.73 -6.77
CA LEU A 76 3.09 -5.10 -7.20
C LEU A 76 4.43 -5.77 -7.47
N SER A 77 4.57 -7.02 -7.03
CA SER A 77 5.75 -7.84 -7.32
C SER A 77 5.65 -8.45 -8.72
N GLU A 78 6.79 -8.64 -9.39
CA GLU A 78 6.88 -9.35 -10.67
C GLU A 78 6.33 -10.79 -10.58
N VAL A 79 6.41 -11.41 -9.39
CA VAL A 79 5.88 -12.75 -9.14
C VAL A 79 4.35 -12.81 -9.29
N GLN A 80 3.65 -11.67 -9.25
CA GLN A 80 2.20 -11.58 -9.44
C GLN A 80 1.78 -11.47 -10.92
N PHE A 81 2.73 -11.43 -11.86
CA PHE A 81 2.50 -11.32 -13.31
C PHE A 81 2.78 -12.63 -14.05
#